data_AF-A0A7W0CU14-F1
#
_entry.id   AF-A0A7W0CU14-F1
#
_cell.length_a   1.000
_cell.length_b   1.000
_cell.length_c   1.000
_cell.angle_alpha   90.00
_cell.angle_beta   90.00
_cell.angle_gamma   90.00
#
_symmetry.space_group_name_H-M   'P 1'
#
loop_
_entity.id
_entity.type
_entity.pdbx_description
1 polymer ?
#
loop_
_entity_poly.entity_id
_entity_poly.type
_entity_poly.pdbx_seq_one_letter_code
_entity_poly.pdbx_strand_id
1 'polypeptide(L)'
;MTTPVPPFFPPTGQEIVLILLGVVAIGSALLVVTTRQLVHAALWLVLAFGALAGCYLVLTAEFVAWVQVLIYVGAVIVLLLFGIMLTRAPIGRTADLDSGNKKVAVVVALATAGVLVTVVIDGFRHAYTPLEPGGGAAKALGTSVFRNWVLPFEALSVLLLAALIGAIVLSRTDIGPKGASSEATATDGPTPSAGAIPGAATPGAPPGAATPGAPPGSRPEATSRHDTPPNGESGGK
;
A
#
# COMPACT_ATOMS: atom_id res chain seq x y z
N MET A 1 -32.90 -28.71 -33.39
CA MET A 1 -33.54 -27.38 -33.33
C MET A 1 -32.49 -26.34 -33.62
N THR A 2 -32.35 -25.93 -34.88
CA THR A 2 -31.43 -24.84 -35.28
C THR A 2 -32.20 -23.53 -35.17
N THR A 3 -32.22 -22.94 -33.98
CA THR A 3 -32.73 -21.57 -33.83
C THR A 3 -31.81 -20.65 -34.64
N PRO A 4 -32.35 -19.85 -35.58
CA PRO A 4 -31.55 -18.91 -36.35
C PRO A 4 -30.84 -17.95 -35.38
N VAL A 5 -29.52 -17.81 -35.55
CA VAL A 5 -28.73 -16.82 -34.82
C VAL A 5 -29.30 -15.45 -35.20
N PRO A 6 -29.81 -14.67 -34.24
CA PRO A 6 -30.39 -13.37 -34.54
C PRO A 6 -29.32 -12.50 -35.22
N PRO A 7 -29.69 -11.76 -36.28
CA PRO A 7 -28.76 -10.87 -36.96
C PRO A 7 -28.22 -9.83 -35.98
N PHE A 8 -26.90 -9.61 -36.01
CA PHE A 8 -26.18 -8.63 -35.18
C PHE A 8 -26.59 -7.16 -35.44
N PHE A 9 -27.47 -6.92 -36.41
CA PHE A 9 -28.07 -5.62 -36.70
C PHE A 9 -29.60 -5.74 -36.73
N PRO A 10 -30.34 -4.86 -36.03
CA PRO A 10 -29.89 -3.76 -35.17
C PRO A 10 -29.49 -4.20 -33.75
N PRO A 11 -28.47 -3.58 -33.12
CA PRO A 11 -28.07 -3.94 -31.77
C PRO A 11 -29.21 -3.70 -30.79
N THR A 12 -29.45 -4.67 -29.91
CA THR A 12 -30.48 -4.52 -28.88
C THR A 12 -30.06 -3.43 -27.88
N GLY A 13 -31.03 -2.77 -27.23
CA GLY A 13 -30.70 -1.74 -26.22
C GLY A 13 -29.81 -2.27 -25.10
N GLN A 14 -29.96 -3.55 -24.74
CA GLN A 14 -29.11 -4.24 -23.75
C GLN A 14 -27.67 -4.41 -24.23
N GLU A 15 -27.44 -4.76 -25.50
CA GLU A 15 -26.10 -4.85 -26.09
C GLU A 15 -25.38 -3.50 -26.09
N ILE A 16 -26.09 -2.43 -26.44
CA ILE A 16 -25.51 -1.07 -26.44
C ILE A 16 -25.08 -0.70 -25.01
N VAL A 17 -25.95 -0.92 -24.02
CA VAL A 17 -25.64 -0.64 -22.61
C VAL A 17 -24.47 -1.50 -22.12
N LEU A 18 -24.43 -2.79 -22.50
CA LEU A 18 -23.33 -3.69 -22.15
C LEU A 18 -22.00 -3.22 -22.73
N ILE A 19 -21.97 -2.80 -24.00
CA ILE A 19 -20.76 -2.28 -24.65
C ILE A 19 -20.31 -0.99 -23.97
N LEU A 20 -21.23 -0.06 -23.68
CA LEU A 20 -20.90 1.18 -22.97
C LEU A 20 -20.31 0.91 -21.59
N LEU A 21 -20.94 0.04 -20.79
CA LEU A 21 -20.42 -0.36 -19.48
C LEU A 21 -19.07 -1.07 -19.60
N GLY A 22 -18.88 -1.91 -20.62
CA GLY A 22 -17.61 -2.57 -20.92
C GLY A 22 -16.50 -1.57 -21.24
N VAL A 23 -16.78 -0.55 -22.05
CA VAL A 23 -15.84 0.54 -22.35
C VAL A 23 -15.49 1.31 -21.08
N VAL A 24 -16.48 1.62 -20.23
CA VAL A 24 -16.24 2.28 -18.94
C VAL A 24 -15.40 1.40 -18.02
N ALA A 25 -15.66 0.09 -17.94
CA ALA A 25 -14.90 -0.85 -17.11
C ALA A 25 -13.43 -0.95 -17.56
N ILE A 26 -13.18 -1.09 -18.87
CA ILE A 26 -11.81 -1.17 -19.41
C ILE A 26 -11.09 0.17 -19.25
N GLY A 27 -11.76 1.28 -19.57
CA GLY A 27 -11.19 2.62 -19.47
C GLY A 27 -10.81 2.97 -18.02
N SER A 28 -11.70 2.69 -17.08
CA SER A 28 -11.43 2.88 -15.65
C SER A 28 -10.33 1.95 -15.14
N ALA A 29 -10.30 0.67 -15.53
CA ALA A 29 -9.22 -0.25 -15.17
C ALA A 29 -7.85 0.22 -15.69
N LEU A 30 -7.77 0.78 -16.90
CA LEU A 30 -6.55 1.38 -17.43
C LEU A 30 -6.13 2.61 -16.59
N LEU A 31 -7.10 3.44 -16.19
CA LEU A 31 -6.85 4.58 -15.32
C LEU A 31 -6.37 4.16 -13.92
N VAL A 32 -6.86 3.06 -13.35
CA VAL A 32 -6.37 2.50 -12.07
C VAL A 32 -4.87 2.22 -12.13
N VAL A 33 -4.39 1.55 -13.18
CA VAL A 33 -2.98 1.14 -13.31
C VAL A 33 -2.07 2.28 -13.77
N THR A 34 -2.58 3.22 -14.55
CA THR A 34 -1.79 4.36 -15.05
C THR A 34 -1.71 5.53 -14.07
N THR A 35 -2.69 5.63 -13.15
CA THR A 35 -2.72 6.68 -12.14
C THR A 35 -1.65 6.48 -11.08
N ARG A 36 -0.83 7.51 -10.87
CA ARG A 36 0.25 7.49 -9.87
C ARG A 36 -0.20 7.81 -8.44
N GLN A 37 -1.34 8.46 -8.28
CA GLN A 37 -1.90 8.79 -6.97
C GLN A 37 -2.82 7.67 -6.49
N LEU A 38 -2.45 6.99 -5.41
CA LEU A 38 -3.15 5.79 -4.93
C LEU A 38 -4.64 6.04 -4.63
N VAL A 39 -4.99 7.20 -4.07
CA VAL A 39 -6.38 7.55 -3.77
C VAL A 39 -7.21 7.69 -5.06
N HIS A 40 -6.68 8.37 -6.08
CA HIS A 40 -7.35 8.50 -7.37
C HIS A 40 -7.44 7.15 -8.09
N ALA A 41 -6.38 6.33 -8.02
CA ALA A 41 -6.41 4.96 -8.56
C ALA A 41 -7.52 4.13 -7.90
N ALA A 42 -7.68 4.23 -6.57
CA ALA A 42 -8.76 3.54 -5.87
C ALA A 42 -10.17 4.06 -6.25
N LEU A 43 -10.35 5.36 -6.51
CA LEU A 43 -11.61 5.90 -7.02
C LEU A 43 -11.93 5.40 -8.43
N TRP A 44 -10.94 5.30 -9.32
CA TRP A 44 -11.12 4.66 -10.63
C TRP A 44 -11.50 3.18 -10.50
N LEU A 45 -11.01 2.50 -9.45
CA LEU A 45 -11.36 1.10 -9.19
C LEU A 45 -12.82 0.95 -8.74
N VAL A 46 -13.35 1.92 -7.97
CA VAL A 46 -14.79 1.97 -7.66
C VAL A 46 -15.61 2.05 -8.95
N LEU A 47 -15.20 2.91 -9.88
CA LEU A 47 -15.89 3.04 -11.17
C LEU A 47 -15.83 1.73 -11.98
N ALA A 48 -14.68 1.05 -11.98
CA ALA A 48 -14.52 -0.23 -12.67
C ALA A 48 -15.45 -1.31 -12.10
N PHE A 49 -15.51 -1.47 -10.78
CA PHE A 49 -16.40 -2.44 -10.15
C PHE A 49 -17.88 -2.05 -10.24
N GLY A 50 -18.19 -0.75 -10.25
CA GLY A 50 -19.54 -0.26 -10.52
C GLY A 50 -19.99 -0.59 -11.95
N ALA A 51 -19.11 -0.40 -12.93
CA ALA A 51 -19.39 -0.78 -14.32
C ALA A 51 -19.58 -2.29 -14.47
N LEU A 52 -18.76 -3.12 -13.79
CA LEU A 52 -18.95 -4.58 -13.76
C LEU A 52 -20.27 -4.99 -13.09
N ALA A 53 -20.66 -4.33 -12.00
CA ALA A 53 -21.98 -4.58 -11.38
C ALA A 53 -23.12 -4.25 -12.36
N GLY A 54 -22.99 -3.17 -13.13
CA GLY A 54 -23.90 -2.86 -14.24
C GLY A 54 -23.95 -3.96 -15.29
N CYS A 55 -22.79 -4.48 -15.73
CA CYS A 55 -22.73 -5.60 -16.68
C CYS A 55 -23.47 -6.83 -16.13
N TYR A 56 -23.31 -7.16 -14.85
CA TYR A 56 -24.05 -8.26 -14.21
C TYR A 56 -25.56 -8.04 -14.23
N LEU A 57 -26.05 -6.81 -14.00
CA LEU A 57 -27.48 -6.51 -14.12
C LEU A 57 -28.01 -6.71 -15.55
N VAL A 58 -27.27 -6.26 -16.56
CA VAL A 58 -27.63 -6.45 -17.97
C VAL A 58 -27.66 -7.93 -18.33
N LEU A 59 -26.74 -8.73 -17.76
CA LEU A 59 -26.66 -10.18 -17.92
C LEU A 59 -27.63 -10.95 -17.02
N THR A 60 -28.63 -10.30 -16.41
CA THR A 60 -29.64 -10.90 -15.52
C THR A 60 -29.08 -11.56 -14.24
N ALA A 61 -27.85 -11.23 -13.87
CA ALA A 61 -27.15 -11.71 -12.68
C ALA A 61 -27.35 -10.77 -11.48
N GLU A 62 -28.61 -10.55 -11.07
CA GLU A 62 -28.98 -9.52 -10.08
C GLU A 62 -28.31 -9.70 -8.71
N PHE A 63 -28.29 -10.93 -8.17
CA PHE A 63 -27.73 -11.16 -6.85
C PHE A 63 -26.21 -10.93 -6.84
N VAL A 64 -25.54 -11.36 -7.92
CA VAL A 64 -24.10 -11.16 -8.09
C VAL A 64 -23.78 -9.67 -8.22
N ALA A 65 -24.61 -8.89 -8.92
CA ALA A 65 -24.45 -7.44 -9.01
C ALA A 65 -24.54 -6.77 -7.63
N TRP A 66 -25.51 -7.14 -6.80
CA TRP A 66 -25.64 -6.60 -5.45
C TRP A 66 -24.48 -6.99 -4.54
N VAL A 67 -24.04 -8.25 -4.60
CA VAL A 67 -22.86 -8.73 -3.87
C VAL A 67 -21.60 -7.99 -4.34
N GLN A 68 -21.46 -7.71 -5.65
CA GLN A 68 -20.35 -6.95 -6.21
C GLN A 68 -20.25 -5.56 -5.57
N VAL A 69 -21.37 -4.85 -5.49
CA VAL A 69 -21.42 -3.52 -4.86
C VAL A 69 -21.16 -3.62 -3.36
N LEU A 70 -21.82 -4.55 -2.66
CA LEU A 70 -21.70 -4.66 -1.21
C LEU A 70 -20.28 -5.03 -0.75
N ILE A 71 -19.67 -6.04 -1.37
CA ILE A 71 -18.38 -6.57 -0.93
C ILE A 71 -17.23 -5.80 -1.56
N TYR A 72 -17.19 -5.66 -2.88
CA TYR A 72 -16.03 -5.05 -3.53
C TYR A 72 -16.01 -3.54 -3.38
N VAL A 73 -17.13 -2.87 -3.68
CA VAL A 73 -17.21 -1.42 -3.55
C VAL A 73 -17.37 -1.01 -2.08
N GLY A 74 -18.23 -1.69 -1.33
CA GLY A 74 -18.56 -1.34 0.05
C GLY A 74 -17.50 -1.71 1.07
N ALA A 75 -16.98 -2.93 1.05
CA ALA A 75 -16.04 -3.40 2.08
C ALA A 75 -14.57 -3.32 1.63
N VAL A 76 -14.23 -3.97 0.52
CA VAL A 76 -12.83 -4.16 0.10
C VAL A 76 -12.18 -2.84 -0.29
N ILE A 77 -12.83 -2.02 -1.13
CA ILE A 77 -12.26 -0.72 -1.53
C ILE A 77 -12.18 0.22 -0.33
N VAL A 78 -13.18 0.26 0.53
CA VAL A 78 -13.15 1.12 1.73
C VAL A 78 -11.99 0.71 2.64
N LEU A 79 -11.80 -0.58 2.89
CA LEU A 79 -10.65 -1.09 3.65
C LEU A 79 -9.32 -0.73 2.99
N LEU A 80 -9.23 -0.87 1.67
CA LEU A 80 -8.04 -0.48 0.91
C LEU A 80 -7.75 1.02 1.05
N LEU A 81 -8.78 1.86 0.91
CA LEU A 81 -8.68 3.32 1.09
C LEU A 81 -8.22 3.69 2.50
N PHE A 82 -8.79 3.07 3.53
CA PHE A 82 -8.32 3.26 4.90
C PHE A 82 -6.85 2.84 5.07
N GLY A 83 -6.47 1.68 4.52
CA GLY A 83 -5.09 1.17 4.57
C GLY A 83 -4.09 2.11 3.90
N ILE A 84 -4.38 2.61 2.70
CA ILE A 84 -3.48 3.55 2.00
C ILE A 84 -3.42 4.92 2.69
N MET A 85 -4.52 5.36 3.32
CA MET A 85 -4.55 6.63 4.05
C MET A 85 -3.76 6.56 5.36
N LEU A 86 -3.82 5.44 6.07
CA LEU A 86 -3.07 5.22 7.32
C LEU A 86 -1.56 5.04 7.11
N THR A 87 -1.16 4.45 5.98
CA THR A 87 0.26 4.11 5.72
C THR A 87 1.11 5.27 5.21
N ARG A 88 0.56 6.51 5.17
CA ARG A 88 1.25 7.71 4.67
C ARG A 88 1.98 7.45 3.35
N ALA A 89 1.34 6.69 2.46
CA ALA A 89 1.91 6.35 1.17
C ALA A 89 2.29 7.66 0.45
N PRO A 90 3.50 7.76 -0.15
CA PRO A 90 3.97 9.01 -0.74
C PRO A 90 2.91 9.61 -1.67
N ILE A 91 2.34 10.75 -1.28
CA ILE A 91 1.31 11.48 -2.05
C ILE A 91 2.02 12.27 -3.18
N GLY A 92 2.97 11.65 -3.87
CA GLY A 92 3.90 12.31 -4.79
C GLY A 92 4.56 11.35 -5.79
N ARG A 93 5.19 11.93 -6.82
CA ARG A 93 5.92 11.21 -7.88
C ARG A 93 7.18 10.56 -7.29
N THR A 94 7.10 9.31 -6.87
CA THR A 94 8.29 8.54 -6.53
C THR A 94 8.90 7.99 -7.82
N ALA A 95 9.97 8.61 -8.30
CA ALA A 95 10.71 8.16 -9.50
C ALA A 95 11.39 6.79 -9.30
N ASP A 96 11.50 6.34 -8.04
CA ASP A 96 12.24 5.15 -7.61
C ASP A 96 11.48 3.82 -7.79
N LEU A 97 10.21 3.87 -8.23
CA LEU A 97 9.39 2.67 -8.49
C LEU A 97 9.25 2.36 -9.99
N ASP A 98 9.84 3.19 -10.85
CA ASP A 98 9.79 3.03 -12.29
C ASP A 98 10.96 2.16 -12.76
N SER A 99 10.69 0.87 -12.94
CA SER A 99 11.62 0.01 -13.67
C SER A 99 11.69 0.47 -15.14
N GLY A 100 12.90 0.60 -15.69
CA GLY A 100 13.12 0.92 -17.12
C GLY A 100 12.46 -0.07 -18.08
N ASN A 101 11.95 -1.19 -17.56
CA ASN A 101 11.33 -2.29 -18.29
C ASN A 101 9.87 -2.04 -18.72
N LYS A 102 9.32 -0.81 -18.58
CA LYS A 102 7.93 -0.51 -18.99
C LYS A 102 7.58 -0.96 -20.40
N LYS A 103 8.49 -0.77 -21.35
CA LYS A 103 8.27 -1.19 -22.75
C LYS A 103 8.06 -2.70 -22.84
N VAL A 104 8.87 -3.48 -22.11
CA VAL A 104 8.74 -4.94 -22.02
C VAL A 104 7.42 -5.31 -21.34
N ALA A 105 7.07 -4.66 -20.23
CA ALA A 105 5.82 -4.91 -19.52
C ALA A 105 4.58 -4.65 -20.40
N VAL A 106 4.59 -3.56 -21.19
CA VAL A 106 3.51 -3.24 -22.14
C VAL A 106 3.45 -4.28 -23.26
N VAL A 107 4.59 -4.70 -23.82
CA VAL A 107 4.64 -5.75 -24.85
C VAL A 107 4.06 -7.05 -24.32
N VAL A 108 4.45 -7.47 -23.11
CA VAL A 108 3.94 -8.70 -22.48
C VAL A 108 2.45 -8.58 -22.18
N ALA A 109 1.98 -7.43 -21.66
CA ALA A 109 0.56 -7.20 -21.40
C ALA A 109 -0.27 -7.27 -22.69
N LEU A 110 0.17 -6.62 -23.77
CA LEU A 110 -0.51 -6.66 -25.07
C LEU A 110 -0.48 -8.06 -25.70
N ALA A 111 0.65 -8.76 -25.62
CA ALA A 111 0.76 -10.13 -26.11
C ALA A 111 -0.20 -11.05 -25.35
N THR A 112 -0.24 -10.95 -24.02
CA THR A 112 -1.14 -11.75 -23.17
C THR A 112 -2.60 -11.42 -23.45
N ALA A 113 -2.95 -10.13 -23.55
CA ALA A 113 -4.29 -9.69 -23.90
C ALA A 113 -4.70 -10.18 -25.29
N GLY A 114 -3.81 -10.10 -26.28
CA GLY A 114 -4.04 -10.61 -27.64
C GLY A 114 -4.33 -12.11 -27.62
N VAL A 115 -3.51 -12.90 -26.93
CA VAL A 115 -3.73 -14.35 -26.78
C VAL A 115 -5.07 -14.62 -26.10
N LEU A 116 -5.37 -13.98 -24.98
CA LEU A 116 -6.66 -14.17 -24.28
C LEU A 116 -7.86 -13.81 -25.16
N VAL A 117 -7.81 -12.69 -25.87
CA VAL A 117 -8.88 -12.27 -26.79
C VAL A 117 -9.06 -13.29 -27.91
N THR A 118 -7.97 -13.77 -28.52
CA THR A 118 -8.06 -14.78 -29.59
C THR A 118 -8.65 -16.10 -29.11
N VAL A 119 -8.21 -16.58 -27.94
CA VAL A 119 -8.71 -17.83 -27.34
C VAL A 119 -10.19 -17.71 -26.97
N VAL A 120 -10.60 -16.57 -26.40
CA VAL A 120 -12.01 -16.33 -26.05
C VAL A 120 -12.88 -16.24 -27.30
N ILE A 121 -12.46 -15.51 -28.33
CA ILE A 121 -13.24 -15.40 -29.57
C ILE A 121 -13.34 -16.76 -30.26
N ASP A 122 -12.24 -17.49 -30.44
CA ASP A 122 -12.29 -18.78 -31.13
C ASP A 122 -13.12 -19.82 -30.35
N GLY A 123 -12.97 -19.86 -29.02
CA GLY A 123 -13.68 -20.79 -28.16
C GLY A 123 -15.17 -20.50 -28.00
N PHE A 124 -15.58 -19.22 -28.01
CA PHE A 124 -16.96 -18.82 -27.68
C PHE A 124 -17.73 -18.16 -28.82
N ARG A 125 -17.17 -17.98 -30.02
CA ARG A 125 -17.88 -17.35 -31.16
C ARG A 125 -19.19 -18.05 -31.57
N HIS A 126 -19.40 -19.31 -31.20
CA HIS A 126 -20.63 -20.06 -31.46
C HIS A 126 -21.46 -20.34 -30.19
N ALA A 127 -21.02 -19.86 -29.03
CA ALA A 127 -21.71 -20.07 -27.77
C ALA A 127 -22.81 -19.00 -27.62
N TYR A 128 -24.06 -19.43 -27.74
CA TYR A 128 -25.22 -18.58 -27.52
C TYR A 128 -26.03 -19.14 -26.36
N THR A 129 -26.18 -18.32 -25.31
CA THR A 129 -27.04 -18.62 -24.17
C THR A 129 -28.14 -17.58 -24.11
N PRO A 130 -29.42 -17.96 -24.21
CA PRO A 130 -30.51 -17.01 -24.06
C PRO A 130 -30.52 -16.45 -22.64
N LEU A 131 -30.80 -15.15 -22.51
CA LEU A 131 -30.96 -14.50 -21.22
C LEU A 131 -32.33 -14.86 -20.65
N GLU A 132 -32.35 -15.68 -19.60
CA GLU A 132 -33.58 -16.06 -18.90
C GLU A 132 -33.82 -15.17 -17.67
N PRO A 133 -34.99 -14.51 -17.56
CA PRO A 133 -35.34 -13.74 -16.37
C PRO A 133 -35.28 -14.62 -15.11
N GLY A 134 -34.57 -14.16 -14.09
CA GLY A 134 -34.48 -14.84 -12.79
C GLY A 134 -33.39 -15.91 -12.68
N GLY A 135 -32.59 -16.16 -13.73
CA GLY A 135 -31.45 -17.09 -13.66
C GLY A 135 -30.39 -16.67 -12.62
N GLY A 136 -30.26 -15.37 -12.37
CA GLY A 136 -29.36 -14.79 -11.36
C GLY A 136 -29.97 -14.57 -9.97
N ALA A 137 -31.15 -15.12 -9.69
CA ALA A 137 -31.85 -14.88 -8.43
C ALA A 137 -31.13 -15.52 -7.23
N ALA A 138 -31.18 -14.85 -6.07
CA ALA A 138 -30.57 -15.32 -4.83
C ALA A 138 -31.01 -16.74 -4.44
N LYS A 139 -32.28 -17.09 -4.70
CA LYS A 139 -32.85 -18.42 -4.41
C LYS A 139 -32.17 -19.53 -5.22
N ALA A 140 -31.94 -19.30 -6.51
CA ALA A 140 -31.30 -20.27 -7.40
C ALA A 140 -29.84 -20.50 -6.99
N LEU A 141 -29.11 -19.41 -6.75
CA LEU A 141 -27.72 -19.47 -6.28
C LEU A 141 -27.62 -20.14 -4.90
N GLY A 142 -28.46 -19.77 -3.94
CA GLY A 142 -28.48 -20.38 -2.62
C GLY A 142 -28.75 -21.88 -2.67
N THR A 143 -29.70 -22.32 -3.50
CA THR A 143 -29.98 -23.76 -3.68
C THR A 143 -28.76 -24.49 -4.25
N SER A 144 -28.07 -23.90 -5.23
CA SER A 144 -26.86 -24.48 -5.81
C SER A 144 -25.71 -24.54 -4.80
N VAL A 145 -25.49 -23.47 -4.04
CA VAL A 145 -24.42 -23.39 -3.02
C VAL A 145 -24.58 -24.47 -1.96
N PHE A 146 -25.79 -24.63 -1.41
CA PHE A 146 -26.03 -25.57 -0.31
C PHE A 146 -26.37 -27.00 -0.76
N ARG A 147 -26.48 -27.28 -2.05
CA ARG A 147 -26.74 -28.64 -2.55
C ARG A 147 -25.59 -29.22 -3.35
N ASN A 148 -25.02 -28.43 -4.28
CA ASN A 148 -23.98 -28.88 -5.19
C ASN A 148 -22.58 -28.45 -4.71
N TRP A 149 -22.48 -27.28 -4.07
CA TRP A 149 -21.21 -26.65 -3.69
C TRP A 149 -20.97 -26.60 -2.17
N VAL A 150 -21.44 -27.62 -1.44
CA VAL A 150 -21.34 -27.68 0.02
C VAL A 150 -19.88 -27.71 0.48
N LEU A 151 -19.04 -28.55 -0.14
CA LEU A 151 -17.63 -28.67 0.26
C LEU A 151 -16.85 -27.35 0.02
N PRO A 152 -16.96 -26.67 -1.14
CA PRO A 152 -16.33 -25.36 -1.31
C PRO A 152 -16.88 -24.29 -0.36
N PHE A 153 -18.17 -24.32 -0.03
CA PHE A 153 -18.76 -23.41 0.96
C PHE A 153 -18.16 -23.61 2.36
N GLU A 154 -17.98 -24.85 2.79
CA GLU A 154 -17.34 -25.18 4.07
C GLU A 154 -15.87 -24.74 4.09
N ALA A 155 -15.13 -25.03 3.02
CA ALA A 155 -13.74 -24.60 2.87
C ALA A 155 -13.60 -23.07 2.92
N LEU A 156 -14.50 -22.33 2.25
CA LEU A 156 -14.53 -20.87 2.31
C LEU A 156 -14.84 -20.35 3.73
N SER A 157 -15.70 -21.04 4.48
CA SER A 157 -16.02 -20.67 5.86
C SER A 157 -14.80 -20.80 6.78
N VAL A 158 -14.06 -21.91 6.65
CA VAL A 158 -12.80 -22.12 7.38
C VAL A 158 -11.73 -21.12 6.93
N LEU A 159 -11.64 -20.83 5.63
CA LEU A 159 -10.73 -19.82 5.09
C LEU A 159 -11.00 -18.43 5.67
N LEU A 160 -12.28 -18.01 5.76
CA LEU A 160 -12.67 -16.72 6.34
C LEU A 160 -12.36 -16.66 7.85
N LEU A 161 -12.59 -17.76 8.58
CA LEU A 161 -12.21 -17.86 9.98
C LEU A 161 -10.69 -17.73 10.16
N ALA A 162 -9.92 -18.47 9.35
CA ALA A 162 -8.46 -18.41 9.38
C ALA A 162 -7.94 -17.01 9.00
N ALA A 163 -8.54 -16.36 8.01
CA ALA A 163 -8.20 -14.99 7.62
C ALA A 163 -8.46 -13.99 8.75
N LEU A 164 -9.59 -14.11 9.46
CA LEU A 164 -9.92 -13.27 10.61
C LEU A 164 -8.91 -13.45 11.75
N ILE A 165 -8.61 -14.70 12.12
CA ILE A 165 -7.61 -15.01 13.15
C ILE A 165 -6.23 -14.48 12.72
N GLY A 166 -5.83 -14.70 11.47
CA GLY A 166 -4.57 -14.22 10.92
C GLY A 166 -4.45 -12.70 10.96
N ALA A 167 -5.51 -11.97 10.59
CA ALA A 167 -5.54 -10.51 10.67
C ALA A 167 -5.42 -9.99 12.11
N ILE A 168 -6.11 -10.63 13.07
CA ILE A 168 -6.05 -10.26 14.50
C ILE A 168 -4.65 -10.49 15.06
N VAL A 169 -4.05 -11.66 14.80
CA VAL A 169 -2.70 -12.00 15.28
C VAL A 169 -1.66 -11.06 14.68
N LEU A 170 -1.77 -10.74 13.38
CA LEU A 170 -0.85 -9.81 12.71
C LEU A 170 -1.00 -8.37 13.22
N SER A 171 -2.22 -7.94 13.54
CA SER A 171 -2.49 -6.60 14.07
C SER A 171 -2.07 -6.45 15.54
N ARG A 172 -1.79 -7.55 16.25
CA ARG A 172 -1.39 -7.50 17.66
C ARG A 172 0.10 -7.17 17.75
N THR A 173 0.40 -5.91 18.06
CA THR A 173 1.75 -5.50 18.44
C THR A 173 2.03 -5.95 19.88
N ASP A 174 3.03 -6.83 20.08
CA ASP A 174 3.55 -7.15 21.41
C ASP A 174 4.29 -5.94 21.98
N ILE A 175 3.56 -5.09 22.71
CA ILE A 175 4.13 -4.03 23.56
C ILE A 175 4.58 -4.70 24.87
N GLY A 176 5.69 -5.43 24.80
CA GLY A 176 6.41 -5.93 25.98
C GLY A 176 7.54 -4.96 26.36
N PRO A 177 7.74 -4.60 27.64
CA PRO A 177 8.84 -3.72 28.06
C PRO A 177 10.20 -4.39 27.79
N LYS A 178 10.79 -4.13 26.63
CA LYS A 178 12.21 -4.46 26.37
C LYS A 178 13.06 -3.42 27.09
N GLY A 179 13.45 -3.71 28.34
CA GLY A 179 14.39 -2.85 29.05
C GLY A 179 14.62 -3.06 30.55
N ALA A 180 14.24 -4.18 31.16
CA ALA A 180 14.41 -4.37 32.62
C ALA A 180 15.13 -5.67 33.02
N SER A 181 16.03 -6.18 32.18
CA SER A 181 16.80 -7.39 32.53
C SER A 181 18.17 -7.42 31.84
N SER A 182 18.90 -6.31 31.87
CA SER A 182 20.33 -6.28 31.51
C SER A 182 21.18 -5.37 32.42
N GLU A 183 20.64 -4.88 33.54
CA GLU A 183 21.34 -3.93 34.44
C GLU A 183 21.38 -4.42 35.91
N ALA A 184 21.35 -5.74 36.13
CA ALA A 184 21.37 -6.32 37.49
C ALA A 184 22.47 -7.39 37.66
N THR A 185 23.63 -7.19 37.03
CA THR A 185 24.79 -8.09 37.22
C THR A 185 26.12 -7.34 37.36
N ALA A 186 26.11 -6.06 37.71
CA ALA A 186 27.32 -5.27 37.91
C ALA A 186 27.30 -4.49 39.23
N THR A 187 27.05 -5.17 40.35
CA THR A 187 27.39 -4.63 41.67
C THR A 187 27.74 -5.77 42.65
N ASP A 188 28.91 -6.38 42.43
CA ASP A 188 29.60 -7.12 43.48
C ASP A 188 30.54 -6.15 44.22
N GLY A 189 30.42 -6.09 45.53
CA GLY A 189 31.47 -5.67 46.48
C GLY A 189 31.39 -6.60 47.71
N PRO A 190 32.35 -6.61 48.67
CA PRO A 190 33.46 -5.68 48.89
C PRO A 190 34.83 -6.34 49.23
N THR A 191 35.92 -5.56 49.32
CA THR A 191 37.08 -5.91 50.18
C THR A 191 37.76 -4.66 50.73
N PRO A 192 37.92 -4.51 52.06
CA PRO A 192 38.72 -3.45 52.67
C PRO A 192 40.17 -3.92 52.86
N SER A 193 41.15 -3.08 52.49
CA SER A 193 42.55 -3.31 52.84
C SER A 193 43.12 -2.09 53.55
N ALA A 194 43.45 -2.27 54.81
CA ALA A 194 44.20 -1.35 55.64
C ALA A 194 45.40 -2.12 56.26
N GLY A 195 46.61 -1.61 56.07
CA GLY A 195 47.76 -1.99 56.88
C GLY A 195 49.14 -1.90 56.21
N ALA A 196 49.94 -0.92 56.68
CA ALA A 196 51.39 -0.96 56.92
C ALA A 196 52.27 0.09 56.17
N ILE A 197 52.86 0.98 56.96
CA ILE A 197 54.09 1.80 56.77
C ILE A 197 55.15 1.19 57.76
N PRO A 198 56.50 1.42 57.76
CA PRO A 198 57.28 2.58 57.25
C PRO A 198 58.79 2.36 56.80
N GLY A 199 59.44 3.45 56.31
CA GLY A 199 60.90 3.69 56.30
C GLY A 199 61.52 3.90 54.89
N ALA A 200 62.53 4.76 54.62
CA ALA A 200 63.26 5.81 55.31
C ALA A 200 64.14 6.57 54.26
N ALA A 201 64.51 7.84 54.57
CA ALA A 201 65.66 8.63 54.08
C ALA A 201 65.65 9.39 52.72
N THR A 202 65.58 10.72 52.83
CA THR A 202 66.13 11.77 51.94
C THR A 202 67.65 11.95 52.22
N PRO A 203 68.50 12.63 51.40
CA PRO A 203 68.42 14.09 51.15
C PRO A 203 68.94 14.64 49.79
N GLY A 204 68.44 15.81 49.39
CA GLY A 204 69.06 16.66 48.35
C GLY A 204 68.14 17.79 47.89
N ALA A 205 68.38 19.02 48.37
CA ALA A 205 67.57 20.23 48.14
C ALA A 205 68.38 21.28 47.30
N PRO A 206 67.95 22.55 47.15
CA PRO A 206 67.07 23.17 46.13
C PRO A 206 67.83 24.34 45.41
N PRO A 207 67.30 25.52 44.92
CA PRO A 207 65.95 26.12 44.94
C PRO A 207 65.48 26.91 43.67
N GLY A 208 64.22 27.37 43.69
CA GLY A 208 63.81 28.57 42.93
C GLY A 208 62.29 28.80 42.72
N ALA A 209 61.65 29.44 43.71
CA ALA A 209 60.56 30.45 43.65
C ALA A 209 59.34 30.25 42.69
N ALA A 210 58.11 30.00 43.18
CA ALA A 210 57.12 30.93 43.78
C ALA A 210 56.11 31.55 42.78
N THR A 211 54.89 31.00 42.78
CA THR A 211 53.56 31.61 42.48
C THR A 211 53.27 32.78 43.47
N PRO A 212 52.16 33.58 43.46
CA PRO A 212 50.86 33.38 42.78
C PRO A 212 50.11 34.66 42.29
N GLY A 213 48.95 34.47 41.63
CA GLY A 213 47.85 35.46 41.72
C GLY A 213 46.96 35.63 40.49
N ALA A 214 45.72 35.16 40.59
CA ALA A 214 44.52 35.66 39.90
C ALA A 214 43.42 35.84 40.99
N PRO A 215 42.22 36.43 40.79
CA PRO A 215 41.56 37.02 39.59
C PRO A 215 40.80 38.34 39.96
N PRO A 216 39.56 38.66 39.51
CA PRO A 216 38.92 38.74 38.18
C PRO A 216 38.43 40.18 37.83
N GLY A 217 38.13 40.48 36.56
CA GLY A 217 37.48 41.76 36.21
C GLY A 217 37.02 41.90 34.76
N SER A 218 35.70 41.82 34.56
CA SER A 218 34.86 42.54 33.58
C SER A 218 35.38 42.88 32.17
N ARG A 219 34.72 42.26 31.17
CA ARG A 219 34.44 42.85 29.83
C ARG A 219 33.58 44.12 30.00
N PRO A 220 33.69 45.16 29.16
CA PRO A 220 33.03 45.16 27.83
C PRO A 220 33.72 46.02 26.74
N GLU A 221 33.03 46.21 25.60
CA GLU A 221 33.31 47.09 24.43
C GLU A 221 34.40 46.63 23.44
N ALA A 222 34.16 46.36 22.15
CA ALA A 222 33.40 47.02 21.06
C ALA A 222 34.19 48.11 20.32
N THR A 223 34.16 47.97 18.99
CA THR A 223 34.40 48.94 17.89
C THR A 223 35.81 49.15 17.32
N SER A 224 35.77 49.35 15.99
CA SER A 224 36.76 49.99 15.11
C SER A 224 37.79 49.03 14.51
N ARG A 225 38.03 48.92 13.19
CA ARG A 225 37.64 49.69 11.99
C ARG A 225 38.26 48.99 10.77
N HIS A 226 37.79 49.35 9.56
CA HIS A 226 38.50 49.28 8.27
C HIS A 226 38.77 47.85 7.71
N ASP A 227 38.43 47.46 6.48
CA ASP A 227 38.53 48.18 5.21
C ASP A 227 37.51 47.69 4.16
N THR A 228 37.01 48.63 3.35
CA THR A 228 36.46 48.43 1.99
C THR A 228 37.30 49.33 1.09
N PRO A 229 37.80 48.89 -0.09
CA PRO A 229 37.13 49.23 -1.37
C PRO A 229 37.45 48.21 -2.51
N PRO A 230 37.24 48.49 -3.81
CA PRO A 230 35.94 48.63 -4.46
C PRO A 230 35.82 47.89 -5.84
N ASN A 231 34.61 47.91 -6.39
CA ASN A 231 34.29 48.16 -7.82
C ASN A 231 34.23 47.00 -8.86
N GLY A 232 33.28 47.18 -9.81
CA GLY A 232 33.17 46.51 -11.11
C GLY A 232 31.92 45.61 -11.23
N GLU A 233 30.78 46.13 -11.69
CA GLU A 233 30.27 45.99 -13.09
C GLU A 233 29.94 44.53 -13.48
N SER A 234 28.84 44.14 -14.14
CA SER A 234 27.88 44.82 -15.00
C SER A 234 26.75 43.82 -15.36
N GLY A 235 25.52 44.33 -15.54
CA GLY A 235 24.53 43.85 -16.53
C GLY A 235 23.79 42.53 -16.23
N GLY A 236 22.49 42.38 -16.41
CA GLY A 236 21.52 43.19 -17.14
C GLY A 236 20.49 42.26 -17.79
N LYS A 237 19.21 42.57 -17.57
CA LYS A 237 17.97 41.96 -18.08
C LYS A 237 17.41 40.75 -17.33
#